data_AF-A0A2E7MYG2-F1
#
_entry.id   AF-A0A2E7MYG2-F1
#
_cell.length_a   1.000
_cell.length_b   1.000
_cell.length_c   1.000
_cell.angle_alpha   90.00
_cell.angle_beta   90.00
_cell.angle_gamma   90.00
#
_symmetry.space_group_name_H-M   'P 1'
#
loop_
_entity.id
_entity.type
_entity.pdbx_description
1 polymer ?
#
loop_
_entity_poly.entity_id
_entity_poly.type
_entity_poly.pdbx_seq_one_letter_code
_entity_poly.pdbx_strand_id
1 'polypeptide(L)'
;MIEHDLYEPKLAPCPFCGSSKVYMEELGEPDGIDEELVVECSECHAGMSGDSCDWANTKQELIEKWNRRPPESTELNKLMDMVNERDSLLSQVSNELFHWNALALSRVDIMTLMEAQRKKSVTESTESTEENKGE
;
A
#
# COMPACT_ATOMS: atom_id res chain seq x y z
N MET A 1 -36.01 -44.69 -5.38
CA MET A 1 -34.80 -44.31 -6.14
C MET A 1 -34.34 -43.00 -5.54
N ILE A 2 -33.21 -42.99 -4.85
CA ILE A 2 -32.62 -41.76 -4.30
C ILE A 2 -31.81 -41.17 -5.44
N GLU A 3 -32.29 -40.06 -6.00
CA GLU A 3 -31.52 -39.24 -6.92
C GLU A 3 -30.34 -38.66 -6.14
N HIS A 4 -29.17 -39.24 -6.32
CA HIS A 4 -27.92 -38.63 -5.90
C HIS A 4 -27.62 -37.52 -6.91
N ASP A 5 -28.10 -36.30 -6.63
CA ASP A 5 -27.60 -35.09 -7.26
C ASP A 5 -26.10 -34.99 -6.92
N LEU A 6 -25.26 -35.48 -7.83
CA LEU A 6 -23.81 -35.37 -7.78
C LEU A 6 -23.45 -33.90 -7.98
N TYR A 7 -23.41 -33.15 -6.87
CA TYR A 7 -23.00 -31.76 -6.85
C TYR A 7 -21.52 -31.65 -7.23
N GLU A 8 -21.21 -31.28 -8.47
CA GLU A 8 -19.86 -30.89 -8.84
C GLU A 8 -19.51 -29.55 -8.18
N PRO A 9 -18.50 -29.48 -7.30
CA PRO A 9 -18.18 -28.26 -6.60
C PRO A 9 -17.68 -27.19 -7.58
N LYS A 10 -18.22 -25.98 -7.48
CA LYS A 10 -17.85 -24.86 -8.34
C LYS A 10 -16.61 -24.13 -7.81
N LEU A 11 -15.72 -23.72 -8.71
CA LEU A 11 -14.59 -22.84 -8.37
C LEU A 11 -15.09 -21.47 -7.88
N ALA A 12 -14.57 -21.04 -6.74
CA ALA A 12 -14.72 -19.69 -6.24
C ALA A 12 -13.89 -18.71 -7.10
N PRO A 13 -14.24 -17.41 -7.08
CA PRO A 13 -13.42 -16.37 -7.70
C PRO A 13 -11.96 -16.40 -7.21
N CYS A 14 -11.06 -15.78 -7.95
CA CYS A 14 -9.65 -15.70 -7.59
C CYS A 14 -9.45 -15.01 -6.23
N PRO A 15 -8.71 -15.60 -5.27
CA PRO A 15 -8.43 -14.99 -3.97
C PRO A 15 -7.61 -13.70 -4.05
N PHE A 16 -6.85 -13.52 -5.13
CA PHE A 16 -5.87 -12.43 -5.23
C PHE A 16 -6.45 -11.19 -5.91
N CYS A 17 -7.23 -11.37 -6.98
CA CYS A 17 -7.79 -10.26 -7.77
C CYS A 17 -9.32 -10.19 -7.74
N GLY A 18 -10.00 -11.17 -7.16
CA GLY A 18 -11.47 -11.23 -7.11
C GLY A 18 -12.15 -11.60 -8.44
N SER A 19 -11.40 -11.85 -9.51
CA SER A 19 -11.95 -12.22 -10.82
C SER A 19 -12.66 -13.57 -10.76
N SER A 20 -13.82 -13.68 -11.44
CA SER A 20 -14.52 -14.95 -11.65
C SER A 20 -13.96 -15.77 -12.82
N LYS A 21 -12.97 -15.25 -13.55
CA LYS A 21 -12.32 -15.95 -14.65
C LYS A 21 -11.22 -16.86 -14.09
N VAL A 22 -11.67 -17.99 -13.54
CA VAL A 22 -10.83 -19.07 -13.04
C VAL A 22 -11.18 -20.32 -13.83
N TYR A 23 -10.17 -21.02 -14.31
CA TYR A 23 -10.34 -22.28 -15.03
C TYR A 23 -9.52 -23.39 -14.37
N MET A 24 -9.85 -24.61 -14.74
CA MET A 24 -9.10 -25.80 -14.38
C MET A 24 -8.76 -26.55 -15.65
N GLU A 25 -7.50 -26.97 -15.76
CA GLU A 25 -6.97 -27.71 -16.89
C GLU A 25 -6.27 -28.98 -16.40
N GLU A 26 -6.41 -30.05 -17.17
CA GLU A 26 -5.67 -31.30 -17.03
C GLU A 26 -4.50 -31.23 -18.01
N LEU A 27 -3.29 -31.08 -17.49
CA LEU A 27 -2.05 -31.07 -18.26
C LEU A 27 -1.47 -32.49 -18.22
N GLY A 28 -1.59 -33.23 -19.32
CA GLY A 28 -1.00 -34.56 -19.43
C GLY A 28 -0.01 -34.65 -20.58
N GLU A 29 1.08 -35.39 -20.38
CA GLU A 29 1.88 -35.88 -21.50
C GLU A 29 1.11 -37.01 -22.24
N PRO A 30 1.19 -37.10 -23.58
CA PRO A 30 0.38 -38.02 -24.39
C PRO A 30 0.66 -39.52 -24.14
N ASP A 31 1.69 -39.84 -23.39
CA ASP A 31 2.08 -41.16 -22.90
C ASP A 31 1.40 -41.56 -21.58
N GLY A 32 0.62 -40.67 -20.96
CA GLY A 32 -0.32 -40.98 -19.88
C GLY A 32 0.32 -41.33 -18.54
N ILE A 33 1.55 -40.86 -18.31
CA ILE A 33 2.32 -41.19 -17.11
C ILE A 33 2.08 -40.16 -16.00
N ASP A 34 1.87 -38.89 -16.34
CA ASP A 34 1.62 -37.80 -15.38
C ASP A 34 0.47 -36.90 -15.90
N GLU A 35 -0.71 -37.01 -15.29
CA GLU A 35 -1.83 -36.09 -15.51
C GLU A 35 -1.84 -35.04 -14.37
N GLU A 36 -1.32 -33.84 -14.64
CA GLU A 36 -1.28 -32.75 -13.68
C GLU A 36 -2.59 -31.93 -13.73
N LEU A 37 -3.28 -31.83 -12.59
CA LEU A 37 -4.44 -30.95 -12.45
C LEU A 37 -3.99 -29.54 -12.04
N VAL A 38 -4.36 -28.53 -12.81
CA VAL A 38 -4.03 -27.12 -12.53
C VAL A 38 -5.30 -26.27 -12.42
N VAL A 39 -5.37 -25.40 -11.42
CA VAL A 39 -6.35 -24.30 -11.34
C VAL A 39 -5.62 -22.98 -11.49
N GLU A 40 -6.08 -22.12 -12.39
CA GLU A 40 -5.45 -20.83 -12.66
C GLU A 40 -6.49 -19.73 -12.89
N CYS A 41 -6.17 -18.51 -12.46
CA CYS A 41 -6.92 -17.31 -12.80
C CYS A 41 -6.39 -16.67 -14.09
N SER A 42 -7.27 -16.47 -15.08
CA SER A 42 -6.88 -15.90 -16.38
C SER A 42 -6.53 -14.40 -16.35
N GLU A 43 -6.77 -13.71 -15.23
CA GLU A 43 -6.51 -12.26 -15.11
C GLU A 43 -5.16 -11.97 -14.44
N CYS A 44 -4.86 -12.67 -13.34
CA CYS A 44 -3.64 -12.44 -12.57
C CYS A 44 -2.66 -13.61 -12.61
N HIS A 45 -3.00 -14.70 -13.30
CA HIS A 45 -2.18 -15.92 -13.43
C HIS A 45 -1.80 -16.58 -12.11
N ALA A 46 -2.49 -16.23 -11.02
CA ALA A 46 -2.36 -16.96 -9.77
C ALA A 46 -2.97 -18.35 -9.96
N GLY A 47 -2.21 -19.38 -9.62
CA GLY A 47 -2.65 -20.77 -9.79
C GLY A 47 -2.11 -21.70 -8.71
N MET A 48 -2.63 -22.92 -8.72
CA MET A 48 -2.16 -24.05 -7.94
C MET A 48 -2.20 -25.31 -8.80
N SER A 49 -1.21 -26.19 -8.63
CA SER A 49 -1.18 -27.48 -9.30
C SER A 49 -1.16 -28.65 -8.32
N GLY A 50 -1.73 -29.77 -8.74
CA GLY A 50 -1.79 -31.02 -7.99
C GLY A 50 -0.41 -31.61 -7.71
N ASP A 51 0.49 -31.61 -8.69
CA ASP A 51 1.79 -32.29 -8.59
C ASP A 51 2.80 -31.58 -7.68
N SER A 52 2.61 -30.28 -7.44
CA SER A 52 3.48 -29.53 -6.53
C SER A 52 3.42 -30.05 -5.08
N CYS A 53 2.53 -30.99 -4.79
CA CYS A 53 1.94 -31.19 -3.50
C CYS A 53 1.19 -32.55 -3.42
N ASP A 54 1.78 -33.58 -2.79
CA ASP A 54 1.24 -34.96 -2.61
C ASP A 54 -0.21 -35.11 -2.04
N TRP A 55 -0.97 -34.02 -1.89
CA TRP A 55 -2.24 -33.91 -1.20
C TRP A 55 -3.44 -33.55 -2.09
N ALA A 56 -3.29 -33.34 -3.40
CA ALA A 56 -4.42 -33.09 -4.31
C ALA A 56 -4.41 -34.09 -5.47
N ASN A 57 -4.86 -35.30 -5.19
CA ASN A 57 -4.93 -36.38 -6.18
C ASN A 57 -6.26 -36.36 -6.95
N THR A 58 -7.18 -35.46 -6.60
CA THR A 58 -8.50 -35.35 -7.23
C THR A 58 -8.88 -33.90 -7.54
N LYS A 59 -9.65 -33.74 -8.61
CA LYS A 59 -10.29 -32.46 -8.99
C LYS A 59 -11.04 -31.82 -7.81
N GLN A 60 -11.73 -32.62 -7.01
CA GLN A 60 -12.49 -32.14 -5.86
C GLN A 60 -11.58 -31.54 -4.77
N GLU A 61 -10.50 -32.22 -4.41
CA GLU A 61 -9.52 -31.72 -3.43
C GLU A 61 -8.90 -30.39 -3.89
N LEU A 62 -8.59 -30.29 -5.18
CA LEU A 62 -8.04 -29.06 -5.76
C LEU A 62 -9.04 -27.90 -5.69
N ILE A 63 -10.33 -28.15 -5.98
CA ILE A 63 -11.40 -27.16 -5.86
C ILE A 63 -11.59 -26.74 -4.40
N GLU A 64 -11.66 -27.70 -3.48
CA GLU A 64 -11.80 -27.42 -2.04
C GLU A 64 -10.63 -26.58 -1.53
N LYS A 65 -9.40 -26.87 -1.98
CA LYS A 65 -8.20 -26.10 -1.63
C LYS A 65 -8.23 -24.69 -2.21
N TRP A 66 -8.54 -24.54 -3.50
CA TRP A 66 -8.66 -23.23 -4.14
C TRP A 66 -9.71 -22.36 -3.43
N ASN A 67 -10.82 -22.98 -3.05
CA ASN A 67 -11.94 -22.34 -2.38
C ASN A 67 -11.66 -22.07 -0.90
N ARG A 68 -10.68 -22.75 -0.29
CA ARG A 68 -10.31 -22.56 1.11
C ARG A 68 -9.64 -21.21 1.29
N ARG A 69 -10.40 -20.25 1.78
CA ARG A 69 -9.84 -18.99 2.26
C ARG A 69 -9.16 -19.21 3.61
N PRO A 70 -8.03 -18.52 3.88
CA PRO A 70 -7.58 -18.38 5.25
C PRO A 70 -8.75 -17.88 6.08
N PRO A 71 -8.96 -18.38 7.32
CA PRO A 71 -9.87 -17.71 8.23
C PRO A 71 -9.42 -16.25 8.32
N GLU A 72 -10.37 -15.31 8.39
CA GLU A 72 -10.04 -13.92 8.67
C GLU A 72 -9.20 -13.89 9.96
N SER A 73 -7.89 -13.71 9.80
CA SER A 73 -6.98 -13.67 10.92
C SER A 73 -7.22 -12.35 11.61
N THR A 74 -8.06 -12.38 12.65
CA THR A 74 -8.35 -11.22 13.48
C THR A 74 -7.06 -10.61 14.05
N GLU A 75 -6.02 -11.41 14.28
CA GLU A 75 -4.71 -10.93 14.72
C GLU A 75 -3.95 -10.20 13.61
N LEU A 76 -3.92 -10.74 12.38
CA LEU A 76 -3.25 -10.07 11.26
C LEU A 76 -3.96 -8.76 10.90
N ASN A 77 -5.29 -8.76 10.91
CA ASN A 77 -6.08 -7.55 10.66
C ASN A 77 -5.80 -6.48 11.73
N LYS A 78 -5.77 -6.87 13.02
CA LYS A 78 -5.38 -5.96 14.11
C LYS A 78 -3.98 -5.39 13.91
N LEU A 79 -3.01 -6.23 13.52
CA LEU A 79 -1.65 -5.76 13.24
C LEU A 79 -1.62 -4.76 12.08
N MET A 80 -2.39 -5.03 11.02
CA MET A 80 -2.50 -4.12 9.88
C MET A 80 -3.13 -2.78 10.27
N ASP A 81 -4.18 -2.81 11.10
CA ASP A 81 -4.82 -1.60 11.63
C ASP A 81 -3.84 -0.77 12.46
N MET A 82 -3.05 -1.41 13.32
CA MET A 82 -2.01 -0.75 14.12
C MET A 82 -0.92 -0.11 13.24
N VAL A 83 -0.52 -0.77 12.14
CA VAL A 83 0.46 -0.21 11.19
C VAL A 83 -0.12 1.02 10.49
N ASN A 84 -1.37 0.93 10.04
CA ASN A 84 -2.07 2.06 9.40
C ASN A 84 -2.21 3.25 10.35
N GLU A 85 -2.55 3.01 11.62
CA GLU A 85 -2.63 4.05 12.64
C GLU A 85 -1.26 4.73 12.86
N ARG A 86 -0.19 3.93 12.98
CA ARG A 86 1.18 4.45 13.10
C ARG A 86 1.55 5.35 11.93
N ASP A 87 1.28 4.91 10.70
CA ASP A 87 1.65 5.65 9.49
C ASP A 87 0.86 6.96 9.37
N SER A 88 -0.41 6.97 9.81
CA SER A 88 -1.22 8.18 9.94
C SER A 88 -0.61 9.18 10.93
N LEU A 89 -0.19 8.71 12.12
CA LEU A 89 0.45 9.56 13.12
C LEU A 89 1.78 10.15 12.62
N LEU A 90 2.58 9.34 11.92
CA LEU A 90 3.84 9.81 11.33
C LEU A 90 3.60 10.91 10.27
N SER A 91 2.55 10.77 9.46
CA SER A 91 2.18 11.80 8.49
C SER A 91 1.79 13.12 9.18
N GLN A 92 1.01 13.06 10.27
CA GLN A 92 0.63 14.24 11.04
C GLN A 92 1.85 14.95 11.63
N VAL A 93 2.74 14.21 12.30
CA VAL A 93 3.98 14.77 12.87
C VAL A 93 4.86 15.39 11.79
N SER A 94 4.96 14.75 10.62
CA SER A 94 5.73 15.29 9.49
C SER A 94 5.16 16.62 8.98
N ASN A 95 3.83 16.74 8.90
CA ASN A 95 3.17 17.96 8.45
C ASN A 95 3.38 19.11 9.45
N GLU A 96 3.26 18.82 10.76
CA GLU A 96 3.52 19.79 11.82
C GLU A 96 4.98 20.27 11.79
N LEU A 97 5.94 19.36 11.65
CA LEU A 97 7.35 19.72 11.56
C LEU A 97 7.63 20.63 10.35
N PHE A 98 7.01 20.35 9.21
CA PHE A 98 7.10 21.20 8.02
C PHE A 98 6.52 22.60 8.28
N HIS A 99 5.37 22.68 8.95
CA HIS A 99 4.76 23.95 9.34
C HIS A 99 5.66 24.78 10.26
N TRP A 100 6.22 24.17 11.30
CA TRP A 100 7.15 24.84 12.21
C TRP A 100 8.41 25.33 11.51
N ASN A 101 8.97 24.53 10.61
CA ASN A 101 10.15 24.92 9.83
C ASN A 101 9.83 26.13 8.92
N ALA A 102 8.68 26.15 8.26
CA ALA A 102 8.25 27.28 7.44
C ALA A 102 8.07 28.57 8.27
N LEU A 103 7.45 28.46 9.45
CA LEU A 103 7.32 29.59 10.37
C LEU A 103 8.69 30.10 10.85
N ALA A 104 9.61 29.20 11.18
CA ALA A 104 10.96 29.57 11.62
C ALA A 104 11.72 30.35 10.55
N LEU A 105 11.67 29.91 9.28
CA LEU A 105 12.29 30.61 8.16
C LEU A 105 11.68 32.02 7.96
N SER A 106 10.36 32.13 7.99
CA SER A 106 9.69 33.43 7.85
C SER A 106 10.09 34.43 8.94
N ARG A 107 10.36 33.94 10.16
CA ARG A 107 10.77 34.77 11.30
C ARG A 107 12.20 35.29 11.13
N VAL A 108 13.09 34.50 10.54
CA VAL A 108 14.46 34.93 10.22
C VAL A 108 14.43 36.06 9.18
N ASP A 109 13.59 35.96 8.16
CA ASP A 109 13.44 36.99 7.14
C ASP A 109 12.93 38.31 7.73
N ILE A 110 11.92 38.24 8.62
CA ILE A 110 11.39 39.41 9.34
C ILE A 110 12.48 40.06 10.20
N MET A 111 13.24 39.29 10.97
CA MET A 111 14.32 39.85 11.80
C MET A 111 15.40 40.52 10.95
N THR A 112 15.79 39.91 9.83
CA THR A 112 16.77 40.46 8.89
C THR A 112 16.29 41.78 8.29
N LEU A 113 15.00 41.87 7.92
CA LEU A 113 14.37 43.10 7.44
C LEU A 113 14.37 44.21 8.51
N MET A 114 14.05 43.88 9.76
CA MET A 114 14.05 44.85 10.86
C MET A 114 15.46 45.41 11.14
N GLU A 115 16.50 44.57 11.08
CA GLU A 115 17.89 45.02 11.23
C GLU A 115 18.33 45.94 10.09
N ALA A 116 17.94 45.63 8.85
CA ALA A 116 18.24 46.46 7.69
C ALA A 116 17.59 47.86 7.81
N GLN A 117 16.32 47.93 8.23
CA GLN A 117 15.64 49.20 8.47
C GLN A 117 16.30 50.03 9.58
N ARG A 118 16.71 49.39 10.67
CA ARG A 118 17.41 50.07 11.77
C ARG A 118 18.72 50.69 11.31
N LYS A 119 19.53 49.96 10.53
CA LYS A 119 20.78 50.48 9.98
C LYS A 119 20.55 51.69 9.06
N LYS A 120 19.52 51.64 8.21
CA LYS A 120 19.15 52.75 7.32
C LYS A 120 18.74 54.03 8.08
N SER A 121 17.97 53.90 9.17
CA SER A 121 17.56 55.05 9.99
C SER A 121 18.73 55.75 10.69
N VAL A 122 19.78 54.99 11.06
CA VAL A 122 20.98 55.55 11.70
C VAL A 122 21.81 56.35 10.70
N THR A 123 21.97 55.85 9.47
CA THR A 123 22.76 56.54 8.43
C THR A 123 22.10 57.85 7.96
N GLU A 124 20.77 57.88 7.83
CA GLU A 124 20.02 59.09 7.44
C GLU A 124 20.06 60.18 8.54
N SER A 125 20.14 59.77 9.81
CA SER A 125 20.26 60.71 10.95
C SER A 125 21.65 61.35 11.05
N THR A 126 22.70 60.65 10.59
CA THR A 126 24.06 61.20 10.61
C THR A 126 24.33 62.21 9.49
N GLU A 127 23.77 61.99 8.28
CA GLU A 127 23.94 62.93 7.15
C GLU A 127 23.24 64.27 7.39
N SER A 128 22.05 64.26 8.01
CA SER A 128 21.29 65.48 8.33
C SER A 128 21.92 66.34 9.44
N THR A 129 22.92 65.82 10.16
CA THR A 129 23.62 66.56 11.21
C THR A 129 24.88 67.27 10.69
N GLU A 130 25.43 66.85 9.55
CA GLU A 130 26.62 67.49 8.95
C GLU A 130 26.28 68.70 8.08
N GLU A 131 25.08 68.77 7.47
CA GLU A 131 24.66 69.92 6.67
C GLU A 131 24.41 71.21 7.48
N ASN A 132 24.22 71.12 8.80
CA ASN A 132 23.89 72.29 9.65
C ASN A 132 25.08 72.98 10.32
N LYS A 133 26.32 72.65 9.96
CA LYS A 133 27.55 73.27 10.52
C LYS A 133 28.28 74.23 9.58
N GLY A 134 27.67 74.57 8.44
CA GLY A 134 28.26 75.40 7.39
C GLY A 134 27.49 76.69 7.10
N GLU A 135 27.19 77.50 8.11
CA GLU A 135 26.85 78.94 7.95
C GLU A 135 27.49 79.77 9.07
#